data_AF-A0A0S8CJ02-F1
#
_entry.id   AF-A0A0S8CJ02-F1
#
_cell.length_a   1.000
_cell.length_b   1.000
_cell.length_c   1.000
_cell.angle_alpha   90.00
_cell.angle_beta   90.00
_cell.angle_gamma   90.00
#
_symmetry.space_group_name_H-M   'P 1'
#
loop_
_entity.id
_entity.type
_entity.pdbx_description
1 polymer ?
#
loop_
_entity_poly.entity_id
_entity_poly.type
_entity_poly.pdbx_seq_one_letter_code
_entity_poly.pdbx_strand_id
1 'polypeptide(L)' 'MSKAELARKAGVSPLTIARIEKGHSCRLETMRRIILALGFPLSDKHKIFLGD' A
#
# COMPACT_ATOMS: atom_id res chain seq x y z
N MET A 1 -7.21 8.75 7.47
CA MET A 1 -7.53 7.39 7.00
C MET A 1 -6.82 6.40 7.92
N SER A 2 -7.56 5.51 8.58
CA SER A 2 -6.96 4.46 9.42
C SER A 2 -6.40 3.31 8.58
N LYS A 3 -5.47 2.52 9.13
CA LYS A 3 -4.86 1.36 8.45
C LYS A 3 -5.91 0.36 7.95
N ALA A 4 -6.94 0.15 8.76
CA ALA A 4 -8.06 -0.73 8.42
C ALA A 4 -8.89 -0.18 7.26
N GLU A 5 -9.11 1.13 7.20
CA GLU A 5 -9.84 1.77 6.09
C GLU A 5 -9.05 1.67 4.78
N LEU A 6 -7.73 1.94 4.83
CA LEU A 6 -6.86 1.80 3.67
C LEU A 6 -6.84 0.36 3.17
N ALA A 7 -6.69 -0.60 4.08
CA ALA A 7 -6.71 -2.02 3.77
C ALA A 7 -8.02 -2.43 3.08
N ARG A 8 -9.15 -1.96 3.61
CA ARG A 8 -10.48 -2.24 3.05
C ARG A 8 -10.65 -1.62 1.66
N LYS A 9 -10.17 -0.39 1.45
CA LYS A 9 -10.23 0.32 0.16
C LYS A 9 -9.31 -0.30 -0.89
N ALA A 10 -8.11 -0.74 -0.50
CA ALA A 10 -7.19 -1.46 -1.36
C ALA A 10 -7.59 -2.94 -1.56
N GLY A 11 -8.50 -3.48 -0.74
CA GLY A 11 -8.89 -4.88 -0.73
C GLY A 11 -7.74 -5.81 -0.34
N VAL A 12 -6.94 -5.39 0.64
CA VAL A 12 -5.84 -6.16 1.23
C VAL A 12 -6.08 -6.34 2.72
N SER A 13 -5.37 -7.26 3.36
CA SER A 13 -5.48 -7.43 4.81
C SER A 13 -4.81 -6.26 5.54
N PRO A 14 -5.37 -5.77 6.67
CA PRO A 14 -4.73 -4.73 7.49
C PRO A 14 -3.34 -5.15 7.98
N LEU A 15 -3.10 -6.46 8.15
CA LEU A 15 -1.77 -6.99 8.46
C LEU A 15 -0.75 -6.71 7.34
N THR A 16 -1.19 -6.76 6.08
CA THR A 16 -0.35 -6.46 4.92
C THR A 16 0.06 -5.00 4.91
N ILE A 17 -0.87 -4.09 5.19
CA ILE A 17 -0.57 -2.65 5.34
C ILE A 17 0.45 -2.44 6.47
N ALA A 18 0.23 -3.08 7.63
CA ALA A 18 1.15 -2.96 8.77
C ALA A 18 2.56 -3.49 8.48
N ARG A 19 2.70 -4.51 7.62
CA ARG A 19 4.01 -5.00 7.15
C ARG A 19 4.68 -4.00 6.20
N ILE A 20 3.91 -3.42 5.29
CA ILE A 20 4.42 -2.42 4.34
C ILE A 20 4.91 -1.17 5.06
N GLU A 21 4.18 -0.71 6.08
CA GLU A 21 4.62 0.41 6.94
C GLU A 21 5.90 0.11 7.72
N LYS A 22 6.20 -1.17 7.95
CA LYS A 22 7.47 -1.63 8.56
C LYS A 22 8.60 -1.81 7.54
N GLY A 23 8.37 -1.45 6.26
CA GLY A 23 9.38 -1.56 5.20
C GLY A 23 9.46 -2.93 4.55
N HIS A 24 8.49 -3.83 4.77
CA HIS A 24 8.48 -5.11 4.07
C HIS A 24 8.06 -4.96 2.61
N SER A 25 8.69 -5.72 1.73
CA SER A 25 8.32 -5.82 0.33
C SER A 25 6.93 -6.45 0.16
N CYS A 26 6.20 -6.01 -0.86
CA CYS A 26 4.89 -6.54 -1.21
C CYS A 26 4.81 -6.82 -2.71
N ARG A 27 3.82 -7.61 -3.13
CA ARG A 27 3.62 -7.90 -4.55
C ARG A 27 3.25 -6.62 -5.30
N LEU A 28 3.71 -6.49 -6.55
CA LEU A 28 3.36 -5.37 -7.43
C LEU A 28 1.84 -5.14 -7.54
N GLU A 29 1.04 -6.21 -7.53
CA GLU A 29 -0.42 -6.11 -7.52
C GLU A 29 -0.94 -5.41 -6.26
N THR A 30 -0.46 -5.82 -5.08
CA THR A 30 -0.79 -5.21 -3.78
C THR A 30 -0.37 -3.74 -3.77
N MET A 31 0.83 -3.45 -4.26
CA MET A 31 1.37 -2.11 -4.39
C MET A 31 0.44 -1.22 -5.23
N ARG A 32 0.06 -1.67 -6.44
CA ARG A 32 -0.89 -0.96 -7.31
C ARG A 32 -2.22 -0.68 -6.62
N ARG A 33 -2.79 -1.68 -5.95
CA ARG A 33 -4.07 -1.54 -5.23
C ARG A 33 -4.00 -0.50 -4.11
N ILE A 34 -2.91 -0.46 -3.36
CA ILE A 34 -2.69 0.50 -2.27
C ILE A 34 -2.49 1.92 -2.82
N ILE A 35 -1.68 2.08 -3.87
CA ILE A 35 -1.44 3.38 -4.52
C ILE A 35 -2.75 3.99 -5.02
N LEU A 36 -3.55 3.18 -5.72
CA LEU A 36 -4.86 3.60 -6.22
C LEU A 36 -5.85 3.91 -5.08
N ALA A 37 -5.83 3.12 -3.99
CA ALA A 37 -6.66 3.39 -2.82
C ALA A 37 -6.29 4.72 -2.12
N LEU A 38 -5.02 5.10 -2.14
CA LEU A 38 -4.54 6.39 -1.65
C LEU A 38 -4.80 7.55 -2.62
N GLY A 39 -5.21 7.26 -3.87
CA GLY A 39 -5.50 8.28 -4.88
C GLY A 39 -4.26 8.83 -5.59
N PHE A 40 -3.13 8.12 -5.52
CA PHE A 40 -1.91 8.49 -6.24
C PHE A 40 -1.81 7.76 -7.58
N PRO A 41 -1.06 8.30 -8.54
CA PRO A 41 -0.71 7.57 -9.76
C PRO A 41 0.35 6.51 -9.47
N LEU A 42 0.38 5.44 -10.26
CA LEU A 42 1.33 4.33 -10.12
C LEU A 42 2.81 4.77 -10.20
N SER A 43 3.07 5.89 -10.86
CA SER A 43 4.38 6.52 -10.94
C SER A 43 4.93 6.95 -9.58
N ASP A 44 4.06 7.31 -8.63
CA ASP A 44 4.42 7.72 -7.26
C ASP A 44 4.67 6.54 -6.30
N LYS A 45 4.83 5.32 -6.82
CA LYS A 45 5.16 4.13 -6.00
C LYS A 45 6.36 4.36 -5.07
N HIS A 46 7.35 5.11 -5.53
CA HIS A 46 8.57 5.41 -4.80
C HIS A 46 8.35 6.35 -3.60
N LYS A 47 7.27 7.15 -3.60
CA LYS A 47 6.90 8.01 -2.47
C LYS A 47 6.21 7.24 -1.35
N ILE A 48 5.53 6.15 -1.69
CA ILE A 48 4.69 5.38 -0.77
C ILE A 48 5.45 4.16 -0.22
N PHE A 49 6.31 3.55 -1.04
CA PHE A 49 7.10 2.38 -0.68
C PHE A 49 8.58 2.78 -0.73
N LEU A 50 9.17 3.04 0.43
CA LEU A 50 10.57 3.50 0.58
C LEU A 50 11.61 2.37 0.52
N GLY A 51 11.26 1.19 0.00
CA GLY A 51 12.19 0.07 -0.16
C GLY A 51 12.50 -0.16 -1.62
N ASP A 52 13.75 0.13 -2.01
CA ASP A 52 14.41 -0.55 -3.14
C ASP A 52 14.85 -1.95 -2.67
#